data_AF-A0A6N7BDD3-F1
#
_entry.id   AF-A0A6N7BDD3-F1
#
_cell.length_a   1.000
_cell.length_b   1.000
_cell.length_c   1.000
_cell.angle_alpha   90.00
_cell.angle_beta   90.00
_cell.angle_gamma   90.00
#
_symmetry.space_group_name_H-M   'P 1'
#
loop_
_entity.id
_entity.type
_entity.pdbx_description
1 polymer ?
#
loop_
_entity_poly.entity_id
_entity_poly.type
_entity_poly.pdbx_seq_one_letter_code
_entity_poly.pdbx_strand_id
1 'polypeptide(L)'
;MSTDSQTQLGNKLIRYGILLFLLGLLTGLVIPAMRNPRMGLSSHLEGTMNGMLLILFGLILPKVRLTNWALNWSYGLSLFGTYTNWGTTLLAGIWGAGAEMMPFAGGALHGAAWQEIIVKVGLVTLSLAMIAVCGILLYGMRGNASEV
;
A
#
# COMPACT_ATOMS: atom_id res chain seq x y z
N MET A 1 27.28 10.81 3.02
CA MET A 1 26.58 10.20 4.16
C MET A 1 25.07 10.03 3.94
N SER A 2 24.41 10.79 3.06
CA SER A 2 22.98 10.61 2.72
C SER A 2 22.70 9.44 1.76
N THR A 3 23.58 9.17 0.81
CA THR A 3 23.41 8.13 -0.22
C THR A 3 23.38 6.70 0.35
N ASP A 4 24.18 6.42 1.39
CA ASP A 4 24.23 5.10 2.02
C ASP A 4 22.91 4.79 2.75
N SER A 5 22.41 5.72 3.54
CA SER A 5 21.13 5.59 4.26
C SER A 5 19.95 5.43 3.30
N GLN A 6 19.96 6.16 2.18
CA GLN A 6 18.94 6.10 1.14
C GLN A 6 18.95 4.76 0.41
N THR A 7 20.13 4.22 0.11
CA THR A 7 20.29 2.88 -0.48
C THR A 7 19.85 1.79 0.49
N GLN A 8 20.18 1.91 1.79
CA GLN A 8 19.73 0.96 2.81
C GLN A 8 18.20 0.95 2.97
N LEU A 9 17.56 2.12 3.03
CA LEU A 9 16.10 2.22 3.11
C LEU A 9 15.43 1.73 1.82
N GLY A 10 16.01 2.02 0.65
CA GLY A 10 15.55 1.48 -0.64
C GLY A 10 15.57 -0.04 -0.68
N ASN A 11 16.68 -0.66 -0.24
CA ASN A 11 16.80 -2.12 -0.16
C ASN A 11 15.80 -2.74 0.83
N LYS A 12 15.52 -2.08 1.96
CA LYS A 12 14.46 -2.52 2.89
C LYS A 12 13.10 -2.44 2.21
N LEU A 13 12.80 -1.36 1.50
CA LEU A 13 11.54 -1.18 0.77
C LEU A 13 11.33 -2.27 -0.29
N ILE A 14 12.38 -2.64 -1.02
CA ILE A 14 12.35 -3.76 -1.97
C ILE A 14 12.02 -5.07 -1.25
N ARG A 15 12.67 -5.37 -0.11
CA ARG A 15 12.38 -6.58 0.67
C ARG A 15 10.93 -6.62 1.13
N TYR A 16 10.42 -5.53 1.70
CA TYR A 16 9.02 -5.44 2.12
C TYR A 16 8.05 -5.49 0.94
N GLY A 17 8.42 -4.92 -0.21
CA GLY A 17 7.63 -5.04 -1.44
C GLY A 17 7.54 -6.49 -1.95
N ILE A 18 8.63 -7.24 -1.93
CA ILE A 18 8.63 -8.68 -2.25
C ILE A 18 7.77 -9.46 -1.25
N LEU A 19 7.87 -9.16 0.04
CA LEU A 19 7.05 -9.79 1.07
C LEU A 19 5.56 -9.50 0.84
N LEU A 20 5.19 -8.24 0.56
CA LEU A 20 3.80 -7.86 0.29
C LEU A 20 3.26 -8.51 -0.99
N PHE A 21 4.09 -8.58 -2.04
CA PHE A 21 3.75 -9.29 -3.27
C PHE A 21 3.47 -10.77 -3.01
N LEU A 22 4.33 -11.44 -2.22
CA LEU A 22 4.14 -12.82 -1.79
C LEU A 22 2.85 -12.99 -0.99
N LEU A 23 2.57 -12.07 -0.05
CA LEU A 23 1.32 -12.07 0.70
C LEU A 23 0.11 -11.93 -0.24
N GLY A 24 0.18 -11.06 -1.25
CA GLY A 24 -0.84 -10.95 -2.29
C GLY A 24 -1.08 -12.27 -3.02
N LEU A 25 -0.02 -12.99 -3.42
CA LEU A 25 -0.15 -14.32 -4.03
C LEU A 25 -0.83 -15.32 -3.10
N LEU A 26 -0.42 -15.37 -1.83
CA LEU A 26 -1.02 -16.24 -0.82
C LEU A 26 -2.50 -15.90 -0.58
N THR A 27 -2.85 -14.61 -0.53
CA THR A 27 -4.24 -14.14 -0.47
C THR A 27 -5.05 -14.70 -1.63
N GLY A 28 -4.49 -14.73 -2.84
CA GLY A 28 -5.12 -15.29 -4.04
C GLY A 28 -5.56 -16.76 -3.89
N LEU A 29 -4.76 -17.57 -3.20
CA LEU A 29 -5.06 -18.99 -2.95
C LEU A 29 -6.21 -19.17 -1.96
N VAL A 30 -6.39 -18.22 -1.04
CA VAL A 30 -7.38 -18.29 0.05
C VAL A 30 -8.73 -17.67 -0.37
N ILE A 31 -8.80 -16.97 -1.51
CA ILE A 31 -10.04 -16.32 -2.01
C ILE A 31 -11.28 -17.25 -1.97
N PRO A 32 -11.22 -18.52 -2.43
CA PRO A 32 -12.41 -19.38 -2.46
C PRO A 32 -13.00 -19.69 -1.07
N ALA A 33 -12.17 -19.59 -0.02
CA ALA A 33 -12.58 -19.81 1.36
C ALA A 33 -13.09 -18.54 2.07
N MET A 34 -13.04 -17.38 1.40
CA MET A 34 -13.44 -16.10 1.99
C MET A 34 -14.94 -15.87 1.93
N ARG A 35 -15.47 -15.16 2.93
CA ARG A 35 -16.90 -14.83 3.02
C ARG A 35 -17.34 -13.82 1.96
N ASN A 36 -16.44 -12.92 1.56
CA ASN A 36 -16.61 -12.05 0.39
C ASN A 36 -15.45 -12.22 -0.61
N PRO A 37 -15.59 -13.13 -1.58
CA PRO A 37 -14.56 -13.39 -2.58
C PRO A 37 -14.17 -12.18 -3.43
N ARG A 38 -15.05 -11.18 -3.59
CA ARG A 38 -14.73 -9.94 -4.33
C ARG A 38 -13.71 -9.09 -3.59
N MET A 39 -13.91 -8.89 -2.28
CA MET A 39 -12.94 -8.16 -1.46
C MET A 39 -11.64 -8.96 -1.28
N GLY A 40 -11.71 -10.30 -1.26
CA GLY A 40 -10.54 -11.16 -1.34
C GLY A 40 -9.73 -10.98 -2.62
N LEU A 41 -10.41 -10.87 -3.78
CA LEU A 41 -9.77 -10.55 -5.06
C LEU A 41 -9.14 -9.16 -5.05
N SER A 42 -9.83 -8.15 -4.51
CA SER A 42 -9.24 -6.82 -4.34
C SER A 42 -7.99 -6.88 -3.47
N SER A 43 -8.01 -7.62 -2.36
CA SER A 43 -6.83 -7.79 -1.50
C SER A 43 -5.67 -8.47 -2.21
N HIS A 44 -5.93 -9.48 -3.05
CA HIS A 44 -4.90 -10.10 -3.90
C HIS A 44 -4.27 -9.09 -4.86
N LEU A 45 -5.10 -8.31 -5.57
CA LEU A 45 -4.63 -7.27 -6.50
C LEU A 45 -3.85 -6.18 -5.75
N GLU A 46 -4.36 -5.71 -4.63
CA GLU A 46 -3.70 -4.70 -3.80
C GLU A 46 -2.36 -5.21 -3.26
N GLY A 47 -2.28 -6.47 -2.82
CA GLY A 47 -1.02 -7.07 -2.36
C GLY A 47 0.03 -7.13 -3.48
N THR A 48 -0.37 -7.55 -4.69
CA THR A 48 0.54 -7.65 -5.83
C THR A 48 0.94 -6.27 -6.39
N MET A 49 -0.01 -5.36 -6.60
CA MET A 49 0.22 -4.01 -7.12
C MET A 49 1.03 -3.17 -6.13
N ASN A 50 0.65 -3.15 -4.85
CA ASN A 50 1.38 -2.38 -3.84
C ASN A 50 2.75 -3.00 -3.54
N GLY A 51 2.90 -4.32 -3.65
CA GLY A 51 4.20 -4.98 -3.57
C GLY A 51 5.14 -4.50 -4.68
N MET A 52 4.66 -4.47 -5.93
CA MET A 52 5.43 -3.92 -7.05
C MET A 52 5.74 -2.43 -6.85
N LEU A 53 4.77 -1.64 -6.35
CA LEU A 53 4.97 -0.22 -6.07
C LEU A 53 6.09 0.03 -5.04
N LEU A 54 6.15 -0.74 -3.96
CA LEU A 54 7.23 -0.65 -2.97
C LEU A 54 8.59 -1.02 -3.56
N ILE A 55 8.65 -2.03 -4.42
CA ILE A 55 9.88 -2.40 -5.13
C ILE A 55 10.34 -1.22 -6.01
N LEU A 56 9.43 -0.63 -6.79
CA LEU A 56 9.72 0.52 -7.64
C LEU A 56 10.17 1.73 -6.82
N PHE A 57 9.50 2.04 -5.71
CA PHE A 57 9.91 3.12 -4.80
C PHE A 57 11.30 2.85 -4.21
N GLY A 58 11.62 1.62 -3.83
CA GLY A 58 12.94 1.26 -3.32
C GLY A 58 14.05 1.39 -4.38
N LEU A 59 13.74 1.11 -5.64
CA LEU A 59 14.65 1.30 -6.79
C LEU A 59 14.84 2.77 -7.18
N ILE A 60 13.78 3.57 -7.05
CA ILE A 60 13.78 5.00 -7.38
C ILE A 60 14.43 5.81 -6.25
N LEU A 61 14.29 5.38 -4.99
CA LEU A 61 14.77 6.11 -3.82
C LEU A 61 16.21 6.62 -4.00
N PRO A 62 17.22 5.81 -4.39
CA PRO A 62 18.61 6.27 -4.60
C PRO A 62 18.80 7.31 -5.72
N LYS A 63 17.84 7.44 -6.65
CA LYS A 63 17.89 8.36 -7.79
C LYS A 63 17.27 9.74 -7.50
N VAL A 64 16.67 9.90 -6.33
CA VAL A 64 15.93 11.11 -5.93
C VAL A 64 16.71 11.87 -4.86
N ARG A 65 16.75 13.21 -4.92
CA ARG A 65 17.40 14.02 -3.88
C ARG A 65 16.40 14.34 -2.77
N LEU A 66 16.48 13.63 -1.66
CA LEU A 66 15.61 13.80 -0.50
C LEU A 66 16.42 14.22 0.73
N THR A 67 15.82 15.05 1.59
CA THR A 67 16.34 15.28 2.94
C THR A 67 16.12 14.02 3.80
N ASN A 68 16.93 13.83 4.84
CA ASN A 68 16.78 12.69 5.75
C ASN A 68 15.36 12.57 6.34
N TRP A 69 14.70 13.70 6.59
CA TRP A 69 13.32 13.76 7.07
C TRP A 69 12.34 13.26 6.01
N ALA A 70 12.41 13.79 4.79
CA ALA A 70 11.53 13.39 3.68
C ALA A 70 11.72 11.92 3.28
N LEU A 71 12.96 11.42 3.38
CA LEU A 71 13.31 10.02 3.15
C LEU A 71 12.68 9.07 4.18
N ASN A 72 12.69 9.46 5.46
CA ASN A 72 12.09 8.62 6.51
C ASN A 72 10.55 8.62 6.44
N TRP A 73 9.96 9.78 6.10
CA TRP A 73 8.52 9.87 5.85
C TRP A 73 8.08 9.10 4.61
N SER A 74 8.81 9.21 3.50
CA SER A 74 8.48 8.44 2.30
C SER A 74 8.56 6.94 2.59
N TYR A 75 9.62 6.47 3.25
CA TYR A 75 9.75 5.08 3.68
C TYR A 75 8.58 4.64 4.58
N GLY A 76 8.32 5.38 5.66
CA GLY A 76 7.30 5.01 6.65
C GLY A 76 5.87 5.03 6.09
N LEU A 77 5.50 6.09 5.36
CA LEU A 77 4.17 6.23 4.77
C LEU A 77 3.94 5.23 3.64
N SER A 78 4.97 4.89 2.86
CA SER A 78 4.86 3.86 1.82
C SER A 78 4.51 2.52 2.43
N LEU A 79 5.23 2.10 3.48
CA LEU A 79 4.96 0.83 4.17
C LEU A 79 3.59 0.86 4.84
N PHE A 80 3.27 1.94 5.56
CA PHE A 80 1.97 2.08 6.22
C PHE A 80 0.82 2.00 5.20
N GLY A 81 0.86 2.79 4.13
CA GLY A 81 -0.20 2.86 3.14
C GLY A 81 -0.42 1.52 2.45
N THR A 82 0.66 0.90 1.95
CA THR A 82 0.59 -0.34 1.18
C THR A 82 0.14 -1.56 2.01
N TYR A 83 0.68 -1.73 3.22
CA TYR A 83 0.27 -2.82 4.12
C TYR A 83 -1.12 -2.62 4.70
N THR A 84 -1.49 -1.37 5.02
CA THR A 84 -2.85 -1.05 5.46
C THR A 84 -3.84 -1.34 4.34
N ASN A 85 -3.47 -1.08 3.08
CA ASN A 85 -4.35 -1.35 1.93
C ASN A 85 -4.63 -2.83 1.74
N TRP A 86 -3.58 -3.63 1.69
CA TRP A 86 -3.71 -5.09 1.64
C TRP A 86 -4.45 -5.65 2.86
N GLY A 87 -4.12 -5.18 4.08
CA GLY A 87 -4.70 -5.69 5.32
C GLY A 87 -6.18 -5.36 5.48
N THR A 88 -6.58 -4.12 5.16
CA THR A 88 -7.99 -3.67 5.27
C THR A 88 -8.88 -4.39 4.26
N THR A 89 -8.41 -4.57 3.02
CA THR A 89 -9.12 -5.34 1.99
C THR A 89 -9.17 -6.83 2.33
N LEU A 90 -8.12 -7.39 2.94
CA LEU A 90 -8.11 -8.78 3.41
C LEU A 90 -9.14 -9.00 4.52
N LEU A 91 -9.16 -8.11 5.52
CA LEU A 91 -10.12 -8.15 6.62
C LEU A 91 -11.56 -8.02 6.10
N ALA A 92 -11.79 -7.14 5.12
CA ALA A 92 -13.08 -7.03 4.46
C ALA A 92 -13.50 -8.34 3.75
N GLY A 93 -12.57 -9.01 3.08
CA GLY A 93 -12.78 -10.33 2.46
C GLY A 93 -13.14 -11.43 3.47
N ILE A 94 -12.44 -11.47 4.61
CA ILE A 94 -12.66 -12.44 5.69
C ILE A 94 -14.00 -12.20 6.40
N TRP A 95 -14.28 -10.95 6.78
CA TRP A 95 -15.50 -10.60 7.52
C TRP A 95 -16.76 -10.55 6.65
N GLY A 96 -16.61 -10.43 5.34
CA GLY A 96 -17.73 -10.14 4.46
C GLY A 96 -18.23 -8.70 4.59
N ALA A 97 -17.37 -7.79 5.06
CA ALA A 97 -17.63 -6.36 5.23
C ALA A 97 -17.24 -5.57 3.96
N GLY A 98 -17.65 -4.30 3.87
CA GLY A 98 -17.28 -3.41 2.76
C GLY A 98 -18.42 -3.07 1.80
N ALA A 99 -19.66 -3.43 2.14
CA ALA A 99 -20.84 -3.06 1.36
C ALA A 99 -21.13 -1.55 1.39
N GLU A 100 -20.84 -0.87 2.50
CA GLU A 100 -21.09 0.58 2.66
C GLU A 100 -20.30 1.48 1.70
N MET A 101 -19.08 1.10 1.28
CA MET A 101 -18.24 1.91 0.37
C MET A 101 -18.34 1.50 -1.10
N MET A 102 -18.90 0.33 -1.41
CA MET A 102 -19.10 -0.13 -2.79
C MET A 102 -20.52 -0.73 -2.97
N PRO A 103 -21.55 0.11 -3.15
CA PRO A 103 -22.94 -0.32 -3.34
C PRO A 103 -23.13 -1.31 -4.50
N PHE A 104 -22.24 -1.27 -5.50
CA PHE A 104 -22.26 -2.17 -6.66
C PHE A 104 -21.54 -3.52 -6.42
N ALA A 105 -20.67 -3.63 -5.41
CA ALA A 105 -19.87 -4.83 -5.15
C ALA A 105 -20.31 -5.63 -3.90
N GLY A 106 -20.95 -4.97 -2.93
CA GLY A 106 -21.28 -5.53 -1.61
C GLY A 106 -22.45 -6.54 -1.56
N GLY A 107 -23.42 -6.45 -2.47
CA GLY A 107 -24.66 -7.23 -2.31
C GLY A 107 -25.31 -6.99 -0.92
N ALA A 108 -26.03 -7.98 -0.38
CA ALA A 108 -26.78 -7.89 0.88
C ALA A 108 -25.96 -8.21 2.16
N LEU A 109 -24.63 -8.39 2.04
CA LEU A 109 -23.76 -8.79 3.15
C LEU A 109 -23.30 -7.55 3.92
N HIS A 110 -23.83 -7.39 5.14
CA HIS A 110 -23.44 -6.34 6.06
C HIS A 110 -22.49 -6.94 7.10
N GLY A 111 -21.27 -6.42 7.15
CA GLY A 111 -20.39 -6.66 8.31
C GLY A 111 -20.98 -6.00 9.55
N ALA A 112 -20.47 -6.32 10.73
CA ALA A 112 -20.82 -5.54 11.92
C ALA A 112 -20.36 -4.08 11.72
N ALA A 113 -21.13 -3.09 12.19
CA ALA A 113 -20.85 -1.67 11.94
C ALA A 113 -19.41 -1.24 12.28
N TRP A 114 -18.83 -1.82 13.35
CA TRP A 114 -17.44 -1.55 13.72
C TRP A 114 -16.41 -2.10 12.71
N GLN A 115 -16.72 -3.19 12.01
CA GLN A 115 -15.87 -3.76 10.95
C GLN A 115 -15.86 -2.85 9.72
N GLU A 116 -17.01 -2.27 9.36
CA GLU A 116 -17.12 -1.35 8.23
C GLU A 116 -16.39 -0.03 8.51
N ILE A 117 -16.48 0.47 9.75
CA ILE A 117 -15.71 1.66 10.18
C ILE A 117 -14.21 1.41 10.09
N ILE A 118 -13.71 0.25 10.55
CA ILE A 118 -12.27 -0.07 10.47
C ILE A 118 -11.80 -0.10 9.01
N VAL A 119 -12.54 -0.77 8.13
CA VAL A 119 -12.20 -0.84 6.70
C VAL A 119 -12.20 0.56 6.09
N LYS A 120 -13.23 1.36 6.36
CA LYS A 120 -13.38 2.73 5.85
C LYS A 120 -12.25 3.65 6.32
N VAL A 121 -11.96 3.67 7.61
CA VAL A 121 -10.89 4.51 8.18
C VAL A 121 -9.53 4.06 7.62
N GLY A 122 -9.31 2.75 7.50
CA GLY A 122 -8.11 2.21 6.88
C GLY A 122 -7.93 2.68 5.44
N LEU A 123 -8.96 2.55 4.60
CA LEU A 123 -8.95 2.99 3.19
C LEU A 123 -8.75 4.51 3.03
N VAL A 124 -9.33 5.33 3.92
CA VAL A 124 -9.14 6.79 3.86
C VAL A 124 -7.72 7.17 4.28
N THR A 125 -7.24 6.63 5.40
CA THR A 125 -5.91 6.97 5.94
C THR A 125 -4.79 6.52 5.03
N LEU A 126 -4.89 5.34 4.42
CA LEU A 126 -3.91 4.89 3.43
C LEU A 126 -3.91 5.78 2.19
N SER A 127 -5.08 6.23 1.72
CA SER A 127 -5.16 7.06 0.51
C SER A 127 -4.43 8.38 0.71
N LEU A 128 -4.62 9.01 1.88
CA LEU A 128 -3.89 10.21 2.26
C LEU A 128 -2.38 9.97 2.36
N ALA A 129 -1.97 8.82 2.93
CA ALA A 129 -0.56 8.45 3.02
C ALA A 129 0.08 8.28 1.63
N MET A 130 -0.59 7.61 0.70
CA MET A 130 -0.07 7.39 -0.65
C MET A 130 0.01 8.69 -1.47
N ILE A 131 -0.97 9.59 -1.34
CA ILE A 131 -0.90 10.92 -1.97
C ILE A 131 0.31 11.70 -1.44
N ALA A 132 0.56 11.67 -0.12
CA ALA A 132 1.70 12.33 0.48
C ALA A 132 3.04 11.75 -0.02
N VAL A 133 3.16 10.41 -0.11
CA VAL A 133 4.36 9.74 -0.65
C VAL A 133 4.64 10.19 -2.08
N CYS A 134 3.62 10.17 -2.95
CA CYS A 134 3.75 10.65 -4.33
C CYS A 134 4.21 12.11 -4.38
N GLY A 135 3.65 12.98 -3.54
CA GLY A 135 4.08 14.38 -3.42
C GLY A 135 5.54 14.54 -3.03
N ILE A 136 6.01 13.76 -2.04
CA ILE A 136 7.41 13.76 -1.59
C ILE A 136 8.35 13.29 -2.70
N LEU A 137 8.01 12.19 -3.39
CA LEU A 137 8.84 11.65 -4.47
C LEU A 137 8.93 12.62 -5.66
N LEU A 138 7.80 13.20 -6.08
CA LEU A 138 7.78 14.21 -7.15
C LEU A 138 8.59 15.45 -6.79
N TYR A 139 8.50 15.92 -5.55
CA TYR A 139 9.30 17.04 -5.07
C TYR A 139 10.80 16.72 -5.11
N GLY A 140 11.20 15.53 -4.64
CA GLY A 140 12.60 15.11 -4.66
C GLY A 140 13.17 14.91 -6.08
N MET A 141 12.32 14.62 -7.07
CA MET A 141 12.75 14.48 -8.47
C MET A 141 13.01 15.84 -9.16
N ARG A 142 12.37 16.93 -8.70
CA ARG A 142 12.61 18.28 -9.27
C ARG A 142 14.05 18.75 -9.10
N GLY A 143 14.80 18.20 -8.15
CA GLY A 143 16.22 18.47 -7.98
C GLY A 143 17.13 17.95 -9.12
N ASN A 144 16.60 17.16 -10.06
CA ASN A 144 17.32 16.67 -11.25
C ASN A 144 17.01 17.47 -12.53
N ALA A 145 16.06 18.42 -12.49
CA ALA A 145 15.55 19.09 -13.69
C ALA A 145 16.41 20.26 -14.21
N SER A 146 17.65 20.42 -13.70
CA SER A 146 18.57 21.49 -14.11
C SER A 146 19.82 21.02 -14.85
N GLU A 147 19.84 19.77 -15.36
CA GLU A 147 20.86 19.31 -16.31
C GLU A 147 20.18 18.67 -17.53
N VAL A 148 19.67 19.52 -18.42
CA VAL A 148 19.52 19.24 -19.86
C VAL A 148 20.00 20.46 -20.61
#